data_AF-A0A914RF95-F1
#
_entry.id   AF-A0A914RF95-F1
#
_cell.length_a   1.000
_cell.length_b   1.000
_cell.length_c   1.000
_cell.angle_alpha   90.00
_cell.angle_beta   90.00
_cell.angle_gamma   90.00
#
_symmetry.space_group_name_H-M   'P 1'
#
loop_
_entity.id
_entity.type
_entity.pdbx_description
1 polymer ?
#
loop_
_entity_poly.entity_id
_entity_poly.type
_entity_poly.pdbx_seq_one_letter_code
_entity_poly.pdbx_strand_id
1 'polypeptide(L)'
;MQGGAGYVISRGALKAFAEKALPVHNRGNEDVEMGRCLQNIGVRIIDSRDSAGHHRFLALHPLKYLTASNKTNDFWLPDYSYDEILQGPECCSKYAIAFHYMEPQQLYLMEYLIYHLNVYG
;
A
#
# COMPACT_ATOMS: atom_id res chain seq x y z
N MET A 1 -5.28 -5.39 2.88
CA MET A 1 -5.11 -3.97 3.23
C MET A 1 -3.77 -3.85 3.91
N GLN A 2 -3.05 -2.75 3.69
CA GLN A 2 -1.69 -2.60 4.16
C GLN A 2 -1.58 -1.28 4.91
N GLY A 3 -1.38 -1.34 6.22
CA GLY A 3 -1.50 -0.17 7.11
C GLY A 3 -0.38 0.84 6.92
N GLY A 4 0.85 0.40 6.65
CA GLY A 4 2.01 1.27 6.49
C GLY A 4 1.88 2.26 5.34
N ALA A 5 1.66 1.79 4.11
CA ALA A 5 1.42 2.68 2.95
C ALA A 5 0.00 3.25 2.93
N GLY A 6 -0.86 2.81 3.84
CA GLY A 6 -2.26 3.17 3.91
C GLY A 6 -3.15 2.38 2.95
N TYR A 7 -4.44 2.63 3.10
CA TYR A 7 -5.51 2.01 2.32
C TYR A 7 -6.61 3.04 2.03
N VAL A 8 -7.37 2.80 0.97
CA VAL A 8 -8.50 3.65 0.59
C VAL A 8 -9.80 2.93 0.91
N ILE A 9 -10.69 3.62 1.61
CA ILE A 9 -12.02 3.13 1.98
C ILE A 9 -13.08 4.04 1.38
N SER A 10 -14.14 3.45 0.82
CA SER A 10 -15.26 4.25 0.31
C SER A 10 -16.02 4.90 1.47
N ARG A 11 -16.68 6.04 1.19
CA ARG A 11 -17.51 6.73 2.20
C ARG A 11 -18.56 5.79 2.84
N GLY A 12 -19.17 4.93 2.03
CA GLY A 12 -20.15 3.95 2.51
C GLY A 12 -19.54 2.88 3.41
N ALA A 13 -18.38 2.35 3.04
CA ALA A 13 -17.65 1.38 3.84
C ALA A 13 -17.18 1.98 5.18
N LEU A 14 -16.67 3.22 5.18
CA LEU A 14 -16.26 3.91 6.40
C LEU A 14 -17.45 4.15 7.34
N LYS A 15 -18.61 4.55 6.81
CA LYS A 15 -19.84 4.67 7.59
C LYS A 15 -20.26 3.33 8.20
N ALA A 16 -20.25 2.27 7.39
CA ALA A 16 -20.60 0.93 7.84
C ALA A 16 -19.63 0.41 8.92
N PHE A 17 -18.33 0.70 8.78
CA PHE A 17 -17.33 0.41 9.82
C PHE A 17 -17.70 1.07 11.15
N ALA A 18 -17.91 2.39 11.14
CA ALA A 18 -18.20 3.16 12.34
C ALA A 18 -19.52 2.74 13.03
N GLU A 19 -20.55 2.40 12.26
CA GLU A 19 -21.88 2.10 12.80
C GLU A 19 -22.09 0.63 13.17
N LYS A 20 -21.38 -0.30 12.50
CA LYS A 20 -21.71 -1.74 12.54
C LYS A 20 -20.53 -2.67 12.75
N ALA A 21 -19.31 -2.20 12.53
CA ALA A 21 -18.12 -3.05 12.48
C ALA A 21 -17.02 -2.62 13.47
N LEU A 22 -17.26 -1.64 14.33
CA LEU A 22 -16.30 -1.28 15.38
C LEU A 22 -16.09 -2.47 16.33
N PRO A 23 -14.85 -2.96 16.47
CA PRO A 23 -14.57 -4.11 17.33
C PRO A 23 -14.72 -3.73 18.81
N VAL A 24 -15.31 -4.63 19.59
CA VAL A 24 -15.43 -4.49 21.06
C VAL A 24 -14.07 -4.69 21.75
N HIS A 25 -13.16 -5.43 21.12
CA HIS A 25 -11.80 -5.69 21.60
C HIS A 25 -10.81 -5.55 20.45
N ASN A 26 -9.78 -4.72 20.64
CA ASN A 26 -8.77 -4.46 19.61
C ASN A 26 -7.37 -4.76 20.15
N ARG A 27 -6.88 -5.99 19.94
CA ARG A 27 -5.54 -6.43 20.37
C ARG A 27 -4.61 -6.82 19.20
N GLY A 28 -5.08 -6.68 17.97
CA GLY A 28 -4.34 -7.04 16.75
C GLY A 28 -3.75 -5.82 16.03
N ASN A 29 -3.12 -6.07 14.88
CA ASN A 29 -2.73 -5.01 13.96
C ASN A 29 -3.99 -4.33 13.41
N GLU A 30 -4.01 -3.00 13.45
CA GLU A 30 -5.19 -2.19 13.13
C GLU A 30 -5.73 -2.45 11.72
N ASP A 31 -4.84 -2.56 10.73
CA ASP A 31 -5.16 -2.78 9.33
C ASP A 31 -5.75 -4.17 9.05
N VAL A 32 -5.23 -5.20 9.74
CA VAL A 32 -5.74 -6.57 9.70
C VAL A 32 -7.14 -6.62 10.31
N GLU A 33 -7.33 -6.04 11.50
CA GLU A 33 -8.62 -6.05 12.19
C GLU A 33 -9.66 -5.18 11.47
N MET A 34 -9.25 -4.05 10.88
CA MET A 34 -10.13 -3.26 10.03
C MET A 34 -10.65 -4.09 8.85
N GLY A 35 -9.79 -4.86 8.19
CA GLY A 35 -10.19 -5.73 7.09
C GLY A 35 -11.14 -6.83 7.51
N ARG A 36 -10.85 -7.47 8.64
CA ARG A 36 -11.70 -8.52 9.20
C ARG A 36 -13.08 -7.99 9.56
N CYS A 37 -13.15 -6.85 10.24
CA CYS A 37 -14.41 -6.24 10.66
C CYS A 37 -15.29 -5.84 9.47
N LEU A 38 -14.70 -5.21 8.45
CA LEU A 38 -15.40 -4.84 7.22
C LEU A 38 -15.91 -6.09 6.46
N GLN A 39 -15.08 -7.12 6.33
CA GLN A 39 -15.49 -8.37 5.67
C GLN A 39 -16.63 -9.08 6.41
N ASN A 40 -16.62 -9.08 7.74
CA ASN A 40 -17.67 -9.69 8.57
C ASN A 40 -19.06 -9.07 8.35
N ILE A 41 -19.12 -7.79 7.95
CA ILE A 41 -20.37 -7.10 7.61
C ILE A 41 -20.63 -7.04 6.09
N GLY A 42 -19.89 -7.84 5.31
CA GLY A 42 -20.07 -7.98 3.86
C GLY A 42 -19.41 -6.89 3.01
N VAL A 43 -18.59 -6.02 3.60
CA VAL A 43 -17.80 -5.05 2.81
C VAL A 43 -16.61 -5.76 2.19
N ARG A 44 -16.52 -5.69 0.86
CA ARG A 44 -15.52 -6.41 0.08
C ARG A 44 -14.21 -5.62 -0.04
N ILE A 45 -13.08 -6.29 0.23
CA ILE A 45 -11.75 -5.78 -0.12
C ILE A 45 -11.55 -6.00 -1.62
N ILE A 46 -11.01 -4.99 -2.31
CA ILE A 46 -10.83 -5.00 -3.76
C ILE A 46 -9.32 -5.03 -4.07
N ASP A 47 -8.97 -5.73 -5.13
CA ASP A 47 -7.61 -5.69 -5.69
C ASP A 47 -7.27 -4.26 -6.13
N SER A 48 -6.14 -3.75 -5.63
CA SER A 48 -5.68 -2.39 -5.88
C SER A 48 -4.62 -2.29 -6.98
N ARG A 49 -4.19 -3.42 -7.54
CA ARG A 49 -3.18 -3.46 -8.61
C ARG A 49 -3.70 -2.80 -9.87
N ASP A 50 -2.77 -2.37 -10.72
CA ASP A 50 -3.11 -1.86 -12.04
C ASP A 50 -3.47 -2.97 -13.04
N SER A 51 -3.83 -2.56 -14.27
CA SER A 51 -4.22 -3.49 -15.33
C SER A 51 -3.10 -4.43 -15.77
N ALA A 52 -1.85 -4.14 -15.41
CA ALA A 52 -0.70 -5.00 -15.66
C ALA A 52 -0.36 -5.86 -14.43
N GLY A 53 -1.12 -5.76 -13.34
CA GLY A 53 -0.90 -6.53 -12.11
C GLY A 53 0.15 -5.92 -11.18
N HIS A 54 0.55 -4.67 -11.36
CA HIS A 54 1.51 -4.03 -10.45
C HIS A 54 0.83 -3.38 -9.25
N HIS A 55 1.46 -3.50 -8.08
CA HIS A 55 0.99 -2.92 -6.83
C HIS A 55 0.98 -1.39 -6.86
N ARG A 56 -0.07 -0.78 -6.26
CA ARG A 56 -0.20 0.68 -6.12
C ARG A 56 0.04 1.19 -4.69
N PHE A 57 -0.11 0.33 -3.68
CA PHE A 57 0.18 0.65 -2.27
C PHE A 57 1.33 -0.23 -1.81
N LEU A 58 2.53 0.36 -1.66
CA LEU A 58 3.78 -0.37 -1.50
C LEU A 58 4.29 -0.26 -0.06
N ALA A 59 4.40 -1.39 0.63
CA ALA A 59 4.65 -1.51 2.08
C ALA A 59 6.06 -1.15 2.54
N LEU A 60 6.96 -0.90 1.61
CA LEU A 60 8.35 -0.57 1.87
C LEU A 60 8.76 0.73 1.18
N HIS A 61 9.97 1.17 1.52
CA HIS A 61 10.63 2.28 0.85
C HIS A 61 10.79 2.01 -0.67
N PRO A 62 10.61 3.00 -1.57
CA PRO A 62 10.68 2.81 -3.02
C PRO A 62 11.91 2.05 -3.50
N LEU A 63 13.08 2.35 -2.93
CA LEU A 63 14.33 1.66 -3.28
C LEU A 63 14.29 0.15 -3.07
N LYS A 64 13.47 -0.39 -2.15
CA LYS A 64 13.32 -1.85 -1.95
C LYS A 64 12.63 -2.55 -3.12
N TYR A 65 11.85 -1.81 -3.90
CA TYR A 65 11.18 -2.32 -5.09
C TYR A 65 11.96 -1.98 -6.35
N LEU A 66 12.44 -0.74 -6.46
CA LEU A 66 13.08 -0.22 -7.68
C LEU A 66 14.47 -0.84 -7.92
N THR A 67 15.21 -1.19 -6.87
CA THR A 67 16.50 -1.85 -7.04
C THR A 67 16.32 -3.36 -7.08
N ALA A 68 17.01 -4.02 -8.02
CA ALA A 68 17.07 -5.48 -8.09
C ALA A 68 18.00 -6.09 -7.01
N SER A 69 18.48 -5.27 -6.06
CA SER A 69 19.45 -5.68 -5.06
C SER A 69 18.75 -6.14 -3.79
N ASN A 70 18.83 -7.44 -3.54
CA ASN A 70 18.24 -8.18 -2.45
C ASN A 70 16.72 -8.28 -2.53
N LYS A 71 16.26 -9.52 -2.77
CA LYS A 71 14.98 -10.03 -2.24
C LYS A 71 14.78 -9.35 -0.90
N THR A 72 13.69 -8.60 -0.76
CA THR A 72 13.35 -7.95 0.50
C THR A 72 13.61 -8.94 1.62
N ASN A 73 14.67 -8.73 2.41
CA ASN A 73 14.98 -9.53 3.59
C ASN A 73 13.91 -9.31 4.69
N ASP A 74 12.91 -8.49 4.37
CA ASP A 74 11.66 -8.31 5.08
C ASP A 74 10.84 -9.60 4.93
N PHE A 75 11.25 -10.61 5.70
CA PHE A 75 10.70 -11.98 5.71
C PHE A 75 9.18 -12.04 5.78
N TRP A 76 8.56 -11.01 6.35
CA TRP A 76 7.12 -10.93 6.53
C TRP A 76 6.39 -10.52 5.24
N LEU A 77 6.96 -9.72 4.35
CA LEU A 77 6.19 -9.08 3.29
C LEU A 77 5.49 -10.09 2.34
N PRO A 78 6.15 -11.19 1.90
CA PRO A 78 5.48 -12.24 1.14
C PRO A 78 4.36 -12.93 1.93
N ASP A 79 4.54 -13.18 3.23
CA ASP A 79 3.54 -13.87 4.08
C ASP A 79 2.25 -13.06 4.26
N TYR A 80 2.33 -11.73 4.14
CA TYR A 80 1.19 -10.81 4.26
C TYR A 80 0.67 -10.30 2.91
N SER A 81 1.17 -10.84 1.79
CA SER A 81 0.79 -10.43 0.45
C SER A 81 0.03 -11.54 -0.27
N TYR A 82 -1.16 -11.20 -0.79
CA TYR A 82 -1.95 -12.14 -1.59
C TYR A 82 -1.33 -12.42 -2.96
N ASP A 83 -0.60 -11.44 -3.49
CA ASP A 83 -0.03 -11.47 -4.83
C ASP A 83 1.48 -11.31 -4.78
N GLU A 84 2.15 -11.81 -5.83
CA GLU A 84 3.60 -11.69 -5.98
C GLU A 84 4.04 -10.22 -5.94
N ILE A 85 5.20 -9.99 -5.33
CA ILE A 85 5.82 -8.68 -5.24
C ILE A 85 7.05 -8.68 -6.13
N LEU A 86 6.95 -7.92 -7.21
CA LEU A 86 8.02 -7.76 -8.17
C LEU A 86 9.06 -6.75 -7.66
N GLN A 87 10.30 -6.93 -8.09
CA GLN A 87 11.42 -6.03 -7.85
C GLN A 87 12.13 -5.69 -9.17
N GLY A 88 12.87 -4.58 -9.19
CA GLY A 88 13.55 -4.05 -10.36
C GLY A 88 12.69 -3.11 -11.19
N PRO A 89 13.13 -2.77 -12.41
CA PRO A 89 12.50 -1.75 -13.26
C PRO A 89 11.00 -1.98 -13.54
N GLU A 90 10.57 -3.24 -13.54
CA GLU A 90 9.18 -3.64 -13.83
C GLU A 90 8.37 -3.90 -12.54
N CYS A 91 8.85 -3.51 -11.36
CA CYS A 91 8.20 -3.84 -10.09
C CYS A 91 6.81 -3.22 -9.92
N CYS A 92 6.68 -1.99 -10.40
CA CYS A 92 5.85 -1.02 -9.74
C CYS A 92 4.90 -0.37 -10.72
N SER A 93 3.68 -0.12 -10.24
CA SER A 93 2.66 0.51 -11.06
C SER A 93 3.13 1.88 -11.52
N LYS A 94 2.92 2.18 -12.81
CA LYS A 94 3.06 3.56 -13.34
C LYS A 94 2.06 4.54 -12.69
N TYR A 95 1.06 4.00 -11.99
CA TYR A 95 0.05 4.71 -11.23
C TYR A 95 0.13 4.35 -9.74
N ALA A 96 1.34 4.15 -9.21
CA ALA A 96 1.55 3.96 -7.78
C ALA A 96 0.96 5.13 -6.98
N ILE A 97 0.33 4.81 -5.85
CA ILE A 97 -0.40 5.76 -4.99
C ILE A 97 0.43 6.11 -3.76
N ALA A 98 1.03 5.11 -3.10
CA ALA A 98 1.75 5.34 -1.84
C ALA A 98 2.90 4.34 -1.64
N PHE A 99 3.94 4.82 -0.96
CA PHE A 99 5.08 4.03 -0.47
C PHE A 99 5.24 4.30 1.02
N HIS A 100 5.64 3.28 1.79
CA HIS A 100 5.90 3.40 3.22
C HIS A 100 7.38 3.72 3.52
N TYR A 101 7.68 4.09 4.78
CA TYR A 101 9.03 4.38 5.27
C TYR A 101 9.78 5.53 4.57
N MET A 102 9.06 6.47 3.98
CA MET A 102 9.64 7.68 3.39
C MET A 102 9.91 8.74 4.45
N GLU A 103 11.09 9.34 4.44
CA GLU A 103 11.43 10.51 5.24
C GLU A 103 10.81 11.78 4.64
N PRO A 104 10.48 12.81 5.46
CA PRO A 104 9.90 14.06 4.96
C PRO A 104 10.69 14.70 3.80
N GLN A 105 12.02 14.68 3.87
CA GLN A 105 12.92 15.24 2.85
C GLN A 105 12.79 14.50 1.52
N GLN A 106 12.57 13.19 1.56
CA GLN A 106 12.39 12.37 0.36
C GLN A 106 11.05 12.63 -0.32
N LEU A 107 10.01 13.02 0.43
CA LEU A 107 8.73 13.45 -0.14
C LEU A 107 8.90 14.73 -0.97
N TYR A 108 9.62 15.73 -0.46
CA TYR A 108 9.94 16.95 -1.23
C TYR A 108 10.79 16.65 -2.46
N LEU A 109 11.76 15.74 -2.34
CA LEU A 109 12.55 15.29 -3.49
C LEU A 109 11.66 14.63 -4.55
N MET A 110 10.75 13.73 -4.15
CA MET A 110 9.81 13.10 -5.07
C MET A 110 8.90 14.11 -5.74
N GLU A 111 8.37 15.08 -5.00
CA GLU A 111 7.55 16.16 -5.55
C GLU A 111 8.33 16.96 -6.61
N TYR A 112 9.58 17.33 -6.32
CA TYR A 112 10.44 18.00 -7.29
C TYR A 112 10.67 17.15 -8.54
N LEU A 113 11.05 15.88 -8.38
CA LEU A 113 11.36 15.00 -9.52
C LEU A 113 10.13 14.66 -10.38
N ILE A 114 8.94 14.56 -9.79
CA ILE A 114 7.72 14.15 -10.49
C ILE A 114 7.00 15.35 -11.11
N TYR A 115 6.92 16.48 -10.40
CA TYR A 115 6.04 17.59 -10.79
C TYR A 115 6.76 18.86 -11.23
N HIS A 116 8.04 19.04 -10.89
CA HIS A 116 8.76 20.30 -11.13
C HIS A 116 9.94 20.17 -12.09
N LEU A 117 10.65 19.04 -12.06
CA LEU A 117 11.79 18.79 -12.91
C LEU A 117 11.33 18.56 -14.35
N ASN A 118 11.73 19.46 -15.24
CA ASN A 118 11.65 19.23 -16.68
C ASN A 118 12.99 18.70 -17.16
N VAL A 119 13.02 17.45 -17.64
CA VAL A 119 14.22 16.91 -18.29
C VAL A 119 14.39 17.65 -19.62
N TYR A 120 15.45 18.44 -19.73
CA TYR A 120 15.80 19.14 -20.97
C TYR A 120 16.84 18.32 -21.73
N GLY A 121 16.54 17.98 -22.99
CA GLY A 121 17.38 17.20 -23.88
C GLY A 121 16.71 17.00 -25.23
#